data_AF-A0A9E2GTM1-F1
#
_entry.id   AF-A0A9E2GTM1-F1
#
_cell.length_a   1.000
_cell.length_b   1.000
_cell.length_c   1.000
_cell.angle_alpha   90.00
_cell.angle_beta   90.00
_cell.angle_gamma   90.00
#
_symmetry.space_group_name_H-M   'P 1'
#
loop_
_entity.id
_entity.type
_entity.pdbx_description
1 polymer ?
#
loop_
_entity_poly.entity_id
_entity_poly.type
_entity_poly.pdbx_seq_one_letter_code
_entity_poly.pdbx_strand_id
1 'polypeptide(L)'
;MNSKRPGTVTSPIELKQVTDLGLQIRTRRGEFLLSFEDFPWFLDAPITALRNVEEPVPGHYHWPELDVDLTDEMLAHPERFPLKSRL
;
A
#
# COMPACT_ATOMS: atom_id res chain seq x y z
N MET A 1 -32.47 -1.70 1.59
CA MET A 1 -31.03 -1.97 1.46
C MET A 1 -30.36 -0.67 1.06
N ASN A 2 -29.65 -0.04 1.99
CA ASN A 2 -29.14 1.33 1.82
C ASN A 2 -27.75 1.23 1.17
N SER A 3 -27.66 1.56 -0.11
CA SER A 3 -26.38 1.69 -0.81
C SER A 3 -25.64 2.88 -0.21
N LYS A 4 -24.66 2.60 0.65
CA LYS A 4 -23.75 3.62 1.16
C LYS A 4 -22.92 4.10 -0.03
N ARG A 5 -23.28 5.28 -0.53
CA ARG A 5 -22.45 6.09 -1.43
C ARG A 5 -21.02 6.08 -0.87
N PRO A 6 -19.98 5.68 -1.62
CA PRO A 6 -18.63 5.98 -1.19
C PRO A 6 -18.54 7.50 -1.26
N GLY A 7 -18.60 8.15 -0.09
CA GLY A 7 -18.23 9.55 -0.01
C GLY A 7 -16.82 9.65 -0.57
N THR A 8 -16.64 10.52 -1.55
CA THR A 8 -15.32 10.93 -2.04
C THR A 8 -14.61 11.69 -0.91
N VAL A 9 -14.23 10.97 0.14
CA VAL A 9 -13.05 11.30 0.90
C VAL A 9 -11.95 10.83 -0.04
N THR A 10 -11.36 11.74 -0.81
CA THR A 10 -10.05 11.45 -1.38
C THR A 10 -9.13 11.25 -0.19
N SER A 11 -9.04 10.00 0.27
CA SER A 11 -8.06 9.60 1.25
C SER A 11 -6.71 10.09 0.72
N PRO A 12 -5.84 10.64 1.57
CA PRO A 12 -4.51 11.08 1.16
C PRO A 12 -3.70 9.95 0.51
N ILE A 13 -4.15 8.70 0.68
CA ILE A 13 -3.63 7.51 0.04
C ILE A 13 -4.72 6.81 -0.76
N GLU A 14 -4.38 6.38 -1.97
CA GLU A 14 -5.27 5.66 -2.86
C GLU A 14 -4.51 4.55 -3.59
N LEU A 15 -5.06 3.32 -3.61
CA LEU A 15 -4.62 2.28 -4.55
C LEU A 15 -5.10 2.63 -5.96
N LYS A 16 -4.15 2.86 -6.87
CA LYS A 16 -4.40 3.29 -8.25
C LYS A 16 -4.58 2.09 -9.17
N GLN A 17 -3.64 1.15 -9.12
CA GLN A 17 -3.59 0.00 -10.00
C GLN A 17 -2.88 -1.17 -9.34
N VAL A 18 -3.28 -2.37 -9.71
CA VAL A 18 -2.54 -3.61 -9.45
C VAL A 18 -2.13 -4.17 -10.80
N THR A 19 -0.85 -4.52 -10.94
CA THR A 19 -0.27 -5.11 -12.15
C THR A 19 0.46 -6.40 -11.77
N ASP A 20 0.91 -7.16 -12.76
CA ASP A 20 1.73 -8.35 -12.52
C ASP A 20 3.08 -8.04 -11.84
N LEU A 21 3.53 -6.79 -11.89
CA LEU A 21 4.78 -6.34 -11.27
C LEU A 21 4.62 -5.84 -9.84
N GLY A 22 3.42 -5.40 -9.45
CA GLY A 22 3.23 -4.75 -8.16
C GLY A 22 2.00 -3.86 -8.05
N LEU A 23 1.96 -3.12 -6.94
CA LEU A 23 0.89 -2.19 -6.58
C LEU A 23 1.32 -0.76 -6.86
N GLN A 24 0.47 0.01 -7.54
CA GLN A 24 0.66 1.45 -7.65
C GLN A 24 -0.24 2.16 -6.64
N ILE A 25 0.37 2.90 -5.73
CA ILE A 25 -0.34 3.74 -4.76
C ILE A 25 -0.04 5.21 -5.01
N ARG A 26 -1.02 6.07 -4.76
CA ARG A 26 -0.83 7.51 -4.68
C ARG A 26 -0.82 7.91 -3.22
N THR A 27 0.18 8.68 -2.82
CA THR A 27 0.37 9.22 -1.47
C THR A 27 0.40 10.75 -1.54
N ARG A 28 0.60 11.42 -0.40
CA ARG A 28 0.84 12.88 -0.35
C ARG A 28 2.12 13.31 -1.05
N ARG A 29 3.13 12.42 -1.14
CA ARG A 29 4.43 12.74 -1.76
C ARG A 29 4.49 12.44 -3.24
N GLY A 30 3.54 11.68 -3.75
CA GLY A 30 3.49 11.27 -5.15
C GLY A 30 3.01 9.83 -5.30
N GLU A 31 3.23 9.29 -6.49
CA GLU A 31 2.89 7.91 -6.80
C GLU A 31 4.11 7.02 -6.61
N PHE A 32 3.89 5.85 -6.02
CA PHE A 32 4.90 4.83 -5.79
C PHE A 32 4.44 3.50 -6.38
N LEU A 33 5.38 2.79 -7.00
CA LEU A 33 5.21 1.40 -7.41
C LEU A 33 5.85 0.51 -6.34
N LEU A 34 5.02 -0.25 -5.63
CA LEU A 34 5.45 -1.29 -4.70
C LEU A 34 5.64 -2.58 -5.50
N SER A 35 6.88 -2.84 -5.92
CA SER A 35 7.23 -4.06 -6.65
C SER A 35 7.00 -5.31 -5.78
N PHE A 36 6.45 -6.37 -6.35
CA PHE A 36 6.32 -7.66 -5.65
C PHE A 36 7.69 -8.32 -5.39
N GLU A 37 8.75 -7.89 -6.07
CA GLU A 37 10.12 -8.35 -5.77
C GLU A 37 10.62 -7.83 -4.41
N ASP A 38 10.21 -6.60 -4.05
CA ASP A 38 10.59 -5.92 -2.81
C ASP A 38 9.56 -6.16 -1.69
N PHE A 39 8.28 -6.21 -2.06
CA PHE A 39 7.15 -6.33 -1.15
C PHE A 39 6.27 -7.56 -1.50
N PRO A 40 6.78 -8.79 -1.37
CA PRO A 40 6.11 -10.00 -1.86
C PRO A 40 4.80 -10.32 -1.13
N TRP A 41 4.59 -9.81 0.08
CA TRP A 41 3.39 -10.09 0.90
C TRP A 41 2.11 -9.52 0.27
N PHE A 42 2.24 -8.61 -0.69
CA PHE A 42 1.12 -8.07 -1.43
C PHE A 42 0.67 -8.94 -2.62
N LEU A 43 1.48 -9.91 -3.05
CA LEU A 43 1.21 -10.70 -4.27
C LEU A 43 -0.12 -11.46 -4.19
N ASP A 44 -0.40 -12.08 -3.04
CA ASP A 44 -1.60 -12.90 -2.80
C ASP A 44 -2.66 -12.20 -1.94
N ALA A 45 -2.49 -10.90 -1.68
CA ALA A 45 -3.41 -10.12 -0.85
C ALA A 45 -4.74 -9.84 -1.58
N PRO A 46 -5.90 -9.95 -0.90
CA PRO A 46 -7.17 -9.60 -1.52
C PRO A 46 -7.22 -8.10 -1.82
N ILE A 47 -7.84 -7.73 -2.96
CA ILE A 47 -7.97 -6.32 -3.39
C ILE A 47 -8.62 -5.44 -2.32
N THR A 48 -9.52 -6.00 -1.51
CA THR A 48 -10.15 -5.28 -0.39
C THR A 48 -9.11 -4.86 0.67
N ALA A 49 -8.19 -5.76 1.03
CA ALA A 49 -7.10 -5.47 1.95
C ALA A 49 -6.14 -4.45 1.35
N LEU A 50 -5.74 -4.63 0.09
CA LEU A 50 -4.85 -3.72 -0.62
C LEU A 50 -5.36 -2.28 -0.67
N ARG A 51 -6.68 -2.10 -0.79
CA ARG A 51 -7.35 -0.80 -0.78
C ARG A 51 -7.48 -0.20 0.62
N ASN A 52 -7.46 -1.03 1.66
CA ASN A 52 -7.59 -0.60 3.04
C ASN A 52 -6.23 -0.18 3.61
N VAL A 53 -5.70 0.92 3.06
CA VAL A 53 -4.46 1.55 3.51
C VAL A 53 -4.77 2.75 4.38
N GLU A 54 -4.13 2.81 5.54
CA GLU A 54 -4.25 3.89 6.51
C GLU A 54 -2.95 4.69 6.60
N GLU A 55 -3.07 5.99 6.89
CA GLU A 55 -1.94 6.90 7.14
C GLU A 55 -2.03 7.42 8.58
N PRO A 56 -1.71 6.60 9.61
CA PRO A 56 -1.85 7.02 11.01
C PRO A 56 -0.97 8.23 11.33
N VAL A 57 0.21 8.31 10.71
CA VAL A 57 1.14 9.44 10.78
C VAL A 57 1.56 9.77 9.35
N PRO A 58 1.70 11.05 8.96
CA PRO A 58 2.14 11.41 7.62
C PRO A 58 3.42 10.68 7.20
N GLY A 59 3.38 9.99 6.05
CA GLY A 59 4.50 9.19 5.55
C GLY A 59 4.67 7.81 6.18
N HIS A 60 3.72 7.38 7.03
CA HIS A 60 3.60 6.00 7.53
C HIS A 60 2.33 5.38 6.96
N TYR A 61 2.47 4.23 6.32
CA TYR A 61 1.44 3.54 5.57
C TYR A 61 1.19 2.18 6.19
N HIS A 62 -0.01 1.98 6.71
CA HIS A 62 -0.38 0.76 7.40
C HIS A 62 -1.49 0.03 6.63
N TRP A 63 -1.31 -1.27 6.40
CA TRP A 63 -2.35 -2.18 5.89
C TRP A 63 -2.81 -3.08 7.04
N PRO A 64 -3.90 -2.74 7.76
CA PRO A 64 -4.32 -3.46 8.96
C PRO A 64 -4.63 -4.93 8.71
N GLU A 65 -5.18 -5.24 7.53
CA GLU A 65 -5.57 -6.61 7.15
C GLU A 65 -4.37 -7.49 6.79
N LEU A 66 -3.25 -6.88 6.40
CA LEU A 66 -2.03 -7.59 6.00
C LEU A 66 -0.95 -7.58 7.08
N ASP A 67 -1.14 -6.79 8.15
CA ASP A 67 -0.13 -6.53 9.18
C ASP A 67 1.18 -6.02 8.56
N VAL A 68 1.05 -5.12 7.58
CA VAL A 68 2.17 -4.52 6.84
C VAL A 68 2.24 -3.03 7.12
N ASP A 69 3.42 -2.59 7.56
CA ASP A 69 3.78 -1.19 7.76
C ASP A 69 4.90 -0.78 6.82
N LEU A 70 4.69 0.31 6.07
CA LEU A 70 5.69 0.92 5.21
C LEU A 70 5.86 2.40 5.56
N THR A 71 7.03 2.95 5.25
CA THR A 71 7.29 4.40 5.37
C THR A 71 7.70 4.98 4.04
N ASP A 72 7.62 6.31 3.90
CA ASP A 72 8.16 7.02 2.74
C ASP A 72 9.61 6.66 2.42
N GLU A 73 10.43 6.41 3.44
CA GLU A 73 11.82 6.00 3.26
C GLU A 73 11.91 4.61 2.65
N MET A 74 11.07 3.66 3.09
CA MET A 74 10.98 2.33 2.50
C MET A 74 10.46 2.37 1.06
N LEU A 75 9.52 3.27 0.76
CA LEU A 75 9.00 3.42 -0.60
C LEU A 75 10.05 4.04 -1.55
N ALA A 76 10.84 4.99 -1.05
CA ALA A 76 11.87 5.66 -1.84
C ALA A 76 13.15 4.82 -2.00
N HIS A 77 13.44 3.97 -1.01
CA HIS A 77 14.66 3.17 -0.94
C HIS A 77 14.36 1.72 -0.50
N PRO A 78 13.56 0.96 -1.27
CA PRO A 78 13.21 -0.42 -0.92
C PRO A 78 14.45 -1.31 -0.74
N GLU A 79 15.54 -1.03 -1.46
CA GLU A 79 16.80 -1.77 -1.37
C GLU A 79 17.48 -1.70 0.00
N ARG A 80 17.19 -0.65 0.79
CA ARG A 80 17.75 -0.48 2.14
C ARG A 80 17.04 -1.35 3.17
N PHE A 81 15.84 -1.82 2.82
CA PHE A 81 15.00 -2.63 3.66
C PHE A 81 14.73 -3.93 2.92
N PRO A 82 15.71 -4.87 2.90
CA PRO A 82 15.46 -6.21 2.41
C PRO A 82 14.52 -6.91 3.39
N LEU A 83 13.23 -6.55 3.32
CA LEU A 83 12.12 -7.14 4.06
C LEU A 83 11.75 -8.50 3.43
N LYS A 84 12.74 -9.16 2.80
CA LYS A 84 12.68 -10.56 2.43
C LYS A 84 12.64 -11.33 3.74
N SER A 85 11.43 -11.67 4.14
CA SER A 85 11.15 -12.62 5.22
C SER A 85 12.09 -13.79 5.02
N ARG A 86 13.10 -13.91 5.88
CA ARG A 86 13.96 -15.08 5.89
C ARG A 86 13.10 -16.21 6.42
N LEU A 87 12.47 -16.97 5.52
CA LEU A 87 12.01 -18.33 5.80
C LEU A 87 13.20 -19.14 6.35
#